data_AF-A0A3A5QV88-F1
#
_entry.id   AF-A0A3A5QV88-F1
#
_cell.length_a   1.000
_cell.length_b   1.000
_cell.length_c   1.000
_cell.angle_alpha   90.00
_cell.angle_beta   90.00
_cell.angle_gamma   90.00
#
_symmetry.space_group_name_H-M   'P 1'
#
loop_
_entity.id
_entity.type
_entity.pdbx_description
1 polymer ?
#
loop_
_entity_poly.entity_id
_entity_poly.type
_entity_poly.pdbx_seq_one_letter_code
_entity_poly.pdbx_strand_id
1 'polypeptide(L)'
;MEINGSGGSLIERKYRLPVTVIWQLALDTAREMEISLKEVDEKEHLFQGSLLTGEKTFLFGEPKKKEVSLVVTPVEEGCQVILDIHKERIEVYSFRPQNKETEAFMKRLEAKIEAYTQDSPCPHCGRQVPHDARFCPYCGNLLA
;
A
#
# COMPACT_ATOMS: atom_id res chain seq x y z
N MET A 1 -9.15 9.11 -8.08
CA MET A 1 -10.01 8.46 -9.11
C MET A 1 -9.98 6.95 -8.85
N GLU A 2 -11.05 6.23 -9.16
CA GLU A 2 -11.07 4.77 -9.04
C GLU A 2 -11.73 4.17 -10.28
N ILE A 3 -11.04 3.23 -10.93
CA ILE A 3 -11.50 2.55 -12.14
C ILE A 3 -11.49 1.06 -11.84
N ASN A 4 -12.69 0.49 -11.71
CA ASN A 4 -12.90 -0.93 -11.47
C ASN A 4 -13.21 -1.65 -12.79
N GLY A 5 -12.31 -2.52 -13.23
CA GLY A 5 -12.43 -3.29 -14.47
C GLY A 5 -12.63 -4.78 -14.25
N SER A 6 -12.95 -5.48 -15.33
CA SER A 6 -13.17 -6.94 -15.40
C SER A 6 -11.90 -7.78 -15.19
N GLY A 7 -10.73 -7.14 -15.07
CA GLY A 7 -9.44 -7.80 -14.87
C GLY A 7 -8.52 -7.10 -13.86
N GLY A 8 -8.94 -5.98 -13.26
CA GLY A 8 -8.09 -5.21 -12.36
C GLY A 8 -8.77 -3.95 -11.86
N SER A 9 -8.07 -3.22 -11.00
CA SER A 9 -8.53 -1.95 -10.46
C SER A 9 -7.37 -0.98 -10.35
N LEU A 10 -7.57 0.21 -10.91
CA LEU A 10 -6.67 1.34 -10.77
C LEU A 10 -7.28 2.35 -9.80
N ILE A 11 -6.54 2.67 -8.75
CA ILE A 11 -6.90 3.66 -7.74
C ILE A 11 -5.86 4.76 -7.71
N GLU A 12 -6.35 5.98 -7.60
CA GLU A 12 -5.56 7.18 -7.42
C GLU A 12 -6.12 7.95 -6.20
N ARG A 13 -5.27 8.17 -5.19
CA ARG A 13 -5.63 8.90 -3.95
C ARG A 13 -4.54 9.90 -3.59
N LYS A 14 -4.93 11.04 -3.01
CA LYS A 14 -4.02 12.07 -2.52
C LYS A 14 -4.01 12.07 -1.00
N TYR A 15 -2.83 12.24 -0.41
CA TYR A 15 -2.62 12.30 1.02
C TYR A 15 -1.77 13.52 1.37
N ARG A 16 -2.10 14.18 2.49
CA ARG A 16 -1.34 15.32 3.02
C ARG A 16 -0.18 14.86 3.90
N LEU A 17 0.64 13.97 3.37
CA LEU A 17 1.83 13.44 4.03
C LEU A 17 3.03 13.48 3.08
N PRO A 18 4.27 13.53 3.60
CA PRO A 18 5.46 13.44 2.77
C PRO A 18 5.49 12.13 1.96
N VAL A 19 6.00 12.20 0.73
CA VAL A 19 6.18 11.03 -0.15
C VAL A 19 6.91 9.90 0.56
N THR A 20 7.99 10.21 1.28
CA THR A 20 8.82 9.22 1.99
C THR A 20 8.05 8.43 3.05
N VAL A 21 7.08 9.07 3.71
CA VAL A 21 6.22 8.42 4.71
C VAL A 21 5.28 7.43 4.03
N ILE A 22 4.51 7.91 3.04
CA ILE A 22 3.55 7.07 2.33
C ILE A 22 4.24 5.93 1.59
N TRP A 23 5.41 6.18 1.03
CA TRP A 23 6.24 5.17 0.38
C TRP A 23 6.60 4.02 1.33
N GLN A 24 7.08 4.33 2.54
CA GLN A 24 7.39 3.28 3.51
C GLN A 24 6.16 2.52 4.00
N LEU A 25 5.04 3.23 4.25
CA LEU A 25 3.78 2.56 4.62
C LEU A 25 3.26 1.66 3.48
N ALA A 26 3.48 2.03 2.23
CA ALA A 26 3.14 1.22 1.06
C ALA A 26 4.01 -0.03 0.95
N LEU A 27 5.33 0.07 1.17
CA LEU A 27 6.23 -1.09 1.21
C LEU A 27 5.88 -2.05 2.35
N ASP A 28 5.57 -1.52 3.54
CA ASP A 28 5.11 -2.32 4.67
C ASP A 28 3.78 -3.04 4.36
N THR A 29 2.85 -2.35 3.69
CA THR A 29 1.58 -2.94 3.24
C THR A 29 1.83 -4.05 2.21
N ALA A 30 2.75 -3.83 1.26
CA ALA A 30 3.13 -4.82 0.27
C ALA A 30 3.71 -6.09 0.94
N ARG A 31 4.55 -5.92 1.97
CA ARG A 31 5.09 -7.04 2.77
C ARG A 31 3.98 -7.80 3.49
N GLU A 32 3.05 -7.11 4.16
CA GLU A 32 1.93 -7.74 4.89
C GLU A 32 0.96 -8.49 3.99
N MET A 33 0.84 -8.07 2.73
CA MET A 33 0.03 -8.73 1.73
C MET A 33 0.79 -9.79 0.93
N GLU A 34 2.02 -10.11 1.34
CA GLU A 34 2.87 -11.11 0.70
C GLU A 34 3.07 -10.83 -0.81
N ILE A 35 3.13 -9.53 -1.18
CA ILE A 35 3.40 -9.12 -2.55
C ILE A 35 4.87 -9.45 -2.86
N SER A 36 5.09 -10.31 -3.84
CA SER A 36 6.41 -10.63 -4.36
C SER A 36 6.88 -9.48 -5.25
N LEU A 37 7.70 -8.59 -4.69
CA LEU A 37 8.31 -7.47 -5.40
C LEU A 37 9.31 -7.98 -6.44
N LYS A 38 9.19 -7.50 -7.67
CA LYS A 38 10.07 -7.81 -8.80
C LYS A 38 11.00 -6.63 -9.12
N GLU A 39 10.50 -5.41 -8.96
CA GLU A 39 11.24 -4.17 -9.21
C GLU A 39 10.86 -3.14 -8.15
N VAL A 40 11.85 -2.41 -7.64
CA VAL A 40 11.68 -1.33 -6.69
C VAL A 40 12.61 -0.20 -7.10
N ASP A 41 12.05 0.96 -7.42
CA ASP A 41 12.76 2.20 -7.66
C ASP A 41 12.51 3.15 -6.49
N GLU A 42 13.48 3.21 -5.57
CA GLU A 42 13.45 4.06 -4.38
C GLU A 42 13.46 5.56 -4.73
N LYS A 43 14.01 5.95 -5.89
CA LYS A 43 14.11 7.34 -6.30
C LYS A 43 12.77 7.84 -6.83
N GLU A 44 12.12 7.03 -7.65
CA GLU A 44 10.81 7.34 -8.23
C GLU A 44 9.64 6.88 -7.33
N HIS A 45 9.94 6.25 -6.17
CA HIS A 45 8.98 5.71 -5.21
C HIS A 45 7.95 4.81 -5.89
N LEU A 46 8.48 3.88 -6.69
CA LEU A 46 7.71 2.95 -7.51
C LEU A 46 8.10 1.52 -7.18
N PHE A 47 7.12 0.63 -7.07
CA PHE A 47 7.37 -0.80 -7.08
C PHE A 47 6.45 -1.52 -8.07
N GLN A 48 6.97 -2.64 -8.58
CA GLN A 48 6.21 -3.62 -9.33
C GLN A 48 6.38 -4.99 -8.71
N GLY A 49 5.32 -5.77 -8.70
CA GLY A 49 5.32 -7.09 -8.10
C GLY A 49 4.09 -7.88 -8.46
N SER A 50 3.86 -8.97 -7.73
CA SER A 50 2.70 -9.81 -7.94
C SER A 50 2.25 -10.48 -6.66
N LEU A 51 0.97 -10.83 -6.58
CA LEU A 51 0.39 -11.53 -5.44
C LEU A 51 -0.53 -12.66 -5.89
N LEU A 52 -0.69 -13.65 -5.02
CA LEU A 52 -1.67 -14.72 -5.21
C LEU A 52 -3.00 -14.29 -4.60
N THR A 53 -4.06 -14.41 -5.39
CA THR A 53 -5.42 -14.07 -4.98
C THR A 53 -6.08 -15.26 -4.28
N GLY A 54 -7.09 -14.99 -3.46
CA GLY A 54 -7.94 -16.06 -2.92
C GLY A 54 -8.86 -16.70 -3.97
N GLU A 55 -8.95 -16.14 -5.18
CA GLU A 55 -9.70 -16.74 -6.27
C GLU A 55 -8.94 -17.92 -6.87
N LYS A 56 -9.66 -19.01 -7.14
CA LYS A 56 -9.08 -20.21 -7.75
C LYS A 56 -9.37 -20.28 -9.24
N THR A 57 -8.47 -20.89 -10.01
CA THR A 57 -8.70 -21.25 -11.41
C THR A 57 -9.81 -22.30 -11.50
N PHE A 58 -10.64 -22.22 -12.54
CA PHE A 58 -11.79 -23.11 -12.72
C PHE A 58 -11.39 -24.58 -12.91
N LEU A 59 -10.29 -24.83 -13.62
CA LEU A 59 -9.88 -26.18 -14.03
C LEU A 59 -9.02 -26.91 -12.98
N PHE A 60 -8.15 -26.20 -12.27
CA PHE A 60 -7.13 -26.82 -11.41
C PHE A 60 -7.17 -26.35 -9.95
N GLY A 61 -8.03 -25.39 -9.61
CA GLY A 61 -8.16 -24.90 -8.25
C GLY A 61 -6.95 -24.10 -7.74
N GLU A 62 -6.03 -23.74 -8.63
CA GLU A 62 -4.83 -22.98 -8.29
C GLU A 62 -5.18 -21.52 -8.00
N PRO A 63 -4.56 -20.87 -6.99
CA PRO A 63 -4.71 -19.44 -6.76
C PRO A 63 -4.37 -18.64 -8.02
N LYS A 64 -5.23 -17.71 -8.43
CA LYS A 64 -4.92 -16.82 -9.55
C LYS A 64 -3.86 -15.81 -9.12
N LYS A 65 -2.96 -15.46 -10.02
CA LYS A 65 -1.96 -14.41 -9.83
C LYS A 65 -2.46 -13.08 -10.38
N LYS A 66 -2.17 -11.99 -9.67
CA LYS A 66 -2.31 -10.61 -10.19
C LYS A 66 -0.97 -9.89 -10.09
N GLU A 67 -0.74 -9.04 -11.07
CA GLU A 67 0.36 -8.08 -11.09
C GLU A 67 -0.06 -6.82 -10.33
N VAL A 68 0.90 -6.20 -9.68
CA VAL A 68 0.73 -5.02 -8.83
C VAL A 68 1.75 -3.99 -9.25
N SER A 69 1.30 -2.76 -9.46
CA SER A 69 2.18 -1.61 -9.59
C SER A 69 1.69 -0.49 -8.67
N LEU A 70 2.63 0.15 -7.98
CA LEU A 70 2.35 1.30 -7.14
C LEU A 70 3.39 2.37 -7.39
N VAL A 71 2.96 3.62 -7.44
CA VAL A 71 3.83 4.80 -7.44
C VAL A 71 3.31 5.84 -6.46
N VAL A 72 4.24 6.51 -5.77
CA VAL A 72 3.95 7.63 -4.87
C VAL A 72 4.63 8.88 -5.40
N THR A 73 3.86 9.84 -5.91
CA THR A 73 4.39 11.07 -6.51
C THR A 73 4.15 12.28 -5.60
N PRO A 74 5.08 13.26 -5.54
CA PRO A 74 4.84 14.51 -4.82
C PRO A 74 3.78 15.35 -5.54
N VAL A 75 2.94 16.02 -4.76
CA VAL A 75 2.01 17.06 -5.24
C VAL A 75 2.11 18.30 -4.32
N GLU A 76 1.51 19.42 -4.73
CA GLU A 76 1.62 20.71 -4.02
C GLU A 76 1.36 20.62 -2.49
N GLU A 77 0.36 19.83 -2.08
CA GLU A 77 0.04 19.58 -0.66
C GLU A 77 0.18 18.10 -0.28
N GLY A 78 1.38 17.54 -0.40
CA GLY A 78 1.71 16.17 0.07
C GLY A 78 2.08 15.23 -1.06
N CYS A 79 1.37 14.10 -1.19
CA CYS A 79 1.65 13.11 -2.23
C CYS A 79 0.38 12.49 -2.83
N GLN A 80 0.56 11.81 -3.95
CA GLN A 80 -0.45 11.05 -4.66
C GLN A 80 0.02 9.61 -4.79
N VAL A 81 -0.85 8.67 -4.42
CA VAL A 81 -0.63 7.24 -4.60
C VAL A 81 -1.45 6.80 -5.80
N ILE A 82 -0.79 6.13 -6.75
CA ILE A 82 -1.44 5.41 -7.84
C ILE A 82 -1.15 3.94 -7.64
N LEU A 83 -2.20 3.14 -7.45
CA LEU A 83 -2.14 1.70 -7.28
C LEU A 83 -2.93 1.04 -8.42
N ASP A 84 -2.29 0.16 -9.15
CA ASP A 84 -2.93 -0.68 -10.14
C ASP A 84 -2.67 -2.16 -9.83
N ILE A 85 -3.76 -2.91 -9.66
CA ILE A 85 -3.71 -4.36 -9.46
C ILE A 85 -4.55 -5.00 -10.55
N HIS A 86 -3.91 -5.77 -11.42
CA HIS A 86 -4.55 -6.35 -12.59
C HIS A 86 -4.07 -7.77 -12.87
N LYS A 87 -4.83 -8.53 -13.65
CA LYS A 87 -4.40 -9.81 -14.21
C LYS A 87 -3.37 -9.56 -15.30
N GLU A 88 -2.41 -10.47 -15.44
CA GLU A 88 -1.44 -10.48 -16.55
C GLU A 88 -2.10 -10.32 -17.94
N ARG A 89 -3.34 -10.83 -18.10
CA ARG A 89 -4.12 -10.69 -19.33
C ARG A 89 -5.47 -10.02 -19.06
N ILE A 90 -5.81 -9.04 -19.88
CA ILE A 90 -7.11 -8.36 -19.85
C ILE A 90 -8.20 -9.34 -20.27
N GLU A 91 -9.17 -9.58 -19.38
CA GLU A 91 -10.35 -10.39 -19.68
C GLU A 91 -11.54 -9.48 -20.05
N VAL A 92 -11.97 -9.57 -21.31
CA VAL A 92 -13.03 -8.72 -21.87
C VAL A 92 -14.44 -9.12 -21.38
N TYR A 93 -14.63 -10.33 -20.85
CA TYR A 93 -15.96 -10.91 -20.59
C TYR A 93 -16.30 -11.18 -19.11
N SER A 94 -15.57 -10.56 -18.18
CA SER A 94 -15.78 -10.77 -16.75
C SER A 94 -16.64 -9.63 -16.16
N PHE A 95 -17.94 -9.84 -15.97
CA PHE A 95 -18.83 -8.83 -15.38
C PHE A 95 -18.67 -8.67 -13.85
N ARG A 96 -17.74 -9.40 -13.23
CA ARG A 96 -17.53 -9.37 -11.78
C ARG A 96 -16.41 -8.38 -11.42
N PRO A 97 -16.62 -7.49 -10.44
CA PRO A 97 -15.55 -6.67 -9.89
C PRO A 97 -14.42 -7.55 -9.36
N GLN A 98 -13.19 -7.23 -9.76
CA GLN A 98 -11.98 -7.93 -9.33
C GLN A 98 -11.01 -6.98 -8.62
N ASN A 99 -11.57 -6.12 -7.79
CA ASN A 99 -10.91 -5.07 -7.03
C ASN A 99 -10.65 -5.47 -5.56
N LYS A 100 -11.01 -6.68 -5.14
CA LYS A 100 -10.88 -7.16 -3.75
C LYS A 100 -9.46 -6.97 -3.19
N GLU A 101 -8.44 -7.30 -3.98
CA GLU A 101 -7.04 -7.12 -3.59
C GLU A 101 -6.67 -5.64 -3.45
N THR A 102 -7.20 -4.79 -4.34
CA THR A 102 -6.99 -3.34 -4.30
C THR A 102 -7.64 -2.72 -3.08
N GLU A 103 -8.89 -3.07 -2.79
CA GLU A 103 -9.59 -2.65 -1.57
C GLU A 103 -8.83 -3.10 -0.31
N ALA A 104 -8.33 -4.34 -0.31
CA ALA A 104 -7.57 -4.90 0.79
C ALA A 104 -6.24 -4.17 1.01
N PHE A 105 -5.57 -3.72 -0.06
CA PHE A 105 -4.36 -2.92 0.01
C PHE A 105 -4.64 -1.53 0.56
N MET A 106 -5.60 -0.81 -0.04
CA MET A 106 -5.93 0.56 0.37
C MET A 106 -6.42 0.60 1.82
N LYS A 107 -7.23 -0.36 2.25
CA LYS A 107 -7.68 -0.46 3.65
C LYS A 107 -6.51 -0.57 4.64
N ARG A 108 -5.49 -1.37 4.32
CA ARG A 108 -4.31 -1.55 5.19
C ARG A 108 -3.43 -0.30 5.18
N LEU A 109 -3.20 0.27 4.00
CA LEU A 109 -2.43 1.51 3.85
C LEU A 109 -3.09 2.65 4.63
N GLU A 110 -4.41 2.85 4.49
CA GLU A 110 -5.14 3.90 5.19
C GLU A 110 -5.15 3.69 6.71
N ALA A 111 -5.27 2.45 7.18
CA ALA A 111 -5.15 2.15 8.61
C ALA A 111 -3.76 2.51 9.16
N LYS A 112 -2.70 2.27 8.39
CA LYS A 112 -1.33 2.66 8.74
C LYS A 112 -1.13 4.18 8.71
N ILE A 113 -1.73 4.86 7.74
CA ILE A 113 -1.71 6.32 7.65
C ILE A 113 -2.38 6.94 8.87
N GLU A 114 -3.57 6.44 9.25
CA GLU A 114 -4.29 6.89 10.43
C GLU A 114 -3.44 6.71 11.69
N ALA A 115 -2.83 5.54 11.88
CA ALA A 115 -1.91 5.29 13.01
C ALA A 115 -0.72 6.27 13.00
N TYR A 116 -0.09 6.47 11.84
CA TYR A 116 1.04 7.41 11.69
C TYR A 116 0.65 8.86 12.05
N THR A 117 -0.57 9.28 11.70
CA THR A 117 -1.04 10.64 12.00
C THR A 117 -1.41 10.84 13.47
N GLN A 118 -1.67 9.76 14.20
CA GLN A 118 -1.88 9.81 15.64
C GLN A 118 -0.54 9.79 16.40
N ASP A 119 0.48 9.12 15.86
CA ASP A 119 1.81 9.05 16.45
C ASP A 119 2.52 10.42 16.50
N SER A 120 3.34 10.61 17.53
CA SER A 120 4.12 11.84 17.74
C SER A 120 5.63 11.55 17.73
N PRO A 121 6.47 12.42 17.17
CA PRO A 121 7.90 12.20 17.17
C PRO A 121 8.47 12.33 18.59
N CYS A 122 9.29 11.37 19.00
CA CYS A 122 9.99 11.40 20.28
C CYS A 122 10.88 12.65 20.37
N PRO A 123 10.77 13.49 21.41
CA PRO A 123 11.56 14.71 21.54
C PRO A 123 13.06 14.44 21.74
N HIS A 124 13.44 13.22 22.13
CA HIS A 124 14.84 12.86 22.40
C HIS A 124 15.58 12.29 21.19
N CYS A 125 14.88 11.55 20.31
CA CYS A 125 15.52 10.87 19.17
C CYS A 125 14.86 11.13 17.82
N GLY A 126 13.72 11.83 17.78
CA GLY A 126 12.99 12.20 16.57
C GLY A 126 12.23 11.07 15.89
N ARG A 127 12.29 9.82 16.41
CA ARG A 127 11.54 8.70 15.84
C ARG A 127 10.06 8.78 16.21
N GLN A 128 9.19 8.38 15.29
CA GLN A 128 7.76 8.29 15.56
C GLN A 128 7.50 7.28 16.69
N VAL A 129 6.69 7.68 17.65
CA VAL A 129 6.29 6.85 18.79
C VAL A 129 4.78 6.97 18.97
N PRO A 130 4.11 5.88 19.42
CA PRO A 130 2.70 5.93 19.74
C PRO A 130 2.40 7.10 20.68
N HIS A 131 1.34 7.86 20.39
CA HIS A 131 1.01 9.03 21.20
C HIS A 131 0.70 8.70 22.66
N ASP A 132 0.26 7.47 22.95
CA ASP A 132 0.03 6.97 24.31
C ASP A 132 1.27 6.27 24.91
N ALA A 133 2.40 6.24 24.22
CA ALA A 133 3.63 5.63 24.72
C ALA A 133 4.22 6.45 25.87
N ARG A 134 4.46 5.80 27.01
CA ARG A 134 5.14 6.40 28.17
C ARG A 134 6.67 6.43 28.02
N PHE A 135 7.22 5.58 27.16
CA PHE A 135 8.65 5.46 26.90
C PHE A 135 8.89 5.24 25.41
N CYS A 136 9.99 5.76 24.89
CA CYS A 136 10.38 5.55 23.51
C CYS A 136 10.98 4.14 23.35
N PRO A 137 10.38 3.24 22.54
CA PRO A 137 10.90 1.88 22.34
C PRO A 137 12.26 1.87 21.60
N TYR A 138 12.67 2.99 21.02
CA TYR A 138 13.90 3.09 20.24
C TYR A 138 15.09 3.69 20.99
N CYS A 139 14.85 4.60 21.94
CA CYS A 139 15.93 5.24 22.71
C CYS A 139 15.82 5.05 24.23
N GLY A 140 14.72 4.47 24.72
CA GLY A 140 14.50 4.18 26.13
C GLY A 140 14.15 5.39 27.00
N ASN A 141 14.15 6.61 26.45
CA ASN A 141 13.78 7.81 27.21
C ASN A 141 12.28 7.87 27.50
N LEU A 142 11.94 8.47 28.64
CA LEU A 142 10.56 8.74 29.02
C LEU A 142 9.94 9.79 28.07
N LEU A 143 8.69 9.58 27.69
CA LEU A 143 7.89 10.53 26.92
C LEU A 143 6.91 11.15 27.93
N ALA A 144 7.36 12.22 28.59
CA ALA A 144 6.62 12.91 29.65
C ALA A 144 5.66 13.96 29.07
#